data_AF-A0A832ZES6-F1
#
_entry.id   AF-A0A832ZES6-F1
#
_cell.length_a   1.000
_cell.length_b   1.000
_cell.length_c   1.000
_cell.angle_alpha   90.00
_cell.angle_beta   90.00
_cell.angle_gamma   90.00
#
_symmetry.space_group_name_H-M   'P 1'
#
loop_
_entity.id
_entity.type
_entity.pdbx_description
1 polymer ?
#
loop_
_entity_poly.entity_id
_entity_poly.type
_entity_poly.pdbx_seq_one_letter_code
_entity_poly.pdbx_strand_id
1 'polypeptide(L)'
;MRVNVYVFTRKFTLVEPERMHPVDDHLVRVKHIESIYDVLRYVGSIELEELEKAGLSDLVDRLRRTREATINDSNAIKIIEGVLKTRIPSNTVYIVLRLT
;
A
#
# COMPACT_ATOMS: atom_id res chain seq x y z
N MET A 1 -1.14 17.22 1.09
CA MET A 1 -1.27 16.43 2.37
C MET A 1 -0.66 15.07 2.09
N ARG A 2 0.20 14.51 2.95
CA ARG A 2 1.00 13.35 2.57
C ARG A 2 0.35 12.01 2.85
N VAL A 3 0.49 11.11 1.89
CA VAL A 3 0.04 9.72 1.95
C VAL A 3 1.26 8.82 1.92
N ASN A 4 1.45 7.99 2.94
CA ASN A 4 2.43 6.92 2.95
C ASN A 4 1.90 5.71 2.19
N VAL A 5 2.73 5.14 1.32
CA VAL A 5 2.43 3.98 0.49
C VAL A 5 3.16 2.77 1.04
N TYR A 6 2.41 1.72 1.30
CA TYR A 6 2.90 0.43 1.74
C TYR A 6 2.44 -0.65 0.77
N VAL A 7 3.26 -1.68 0.57
CA VAL A 7 2.95 -2.81 -0.31
C VAL A 7 3.04 -4.13 0.44
N PHE A 8 2.12 -5.03 0.14
CA PHE A 8 2.20 -6.45 0.44
C PHE A 8 2.45 -7.23 -0.85
N THR A 9 3.38 -8.19 -0.83
CA THR A 9 3.56 -9.14 -1.93
C THR A 9 3.00 -10.49 -1.54
N ARG A 10 2.16 -11.08 -2.41
CA ARG A 10 1.57 -12.40 -2.15
C ARG A 10 2.64 -13.48 -2.23
N LYS A 11 2.61 -14.39 -1.27
CA LYS A 11 3.47 -15.58 -1.30
C LYS A 11 3.15 -16.49 -2.47
N PHE A 12 4.22 -16.95 -3.13
CA PHE A 12 4.36 -18.37 -3.41
C PHE A 12 5.48 -18.87 -2.48
N THR A 13 5.12 -19.61 -1.41
CA THR A 13 6.03 -20.42 -0.57
C THR A 13 6.72 -19.77 0.66
N LEU A 14 6.53 -20.43 1.83
CA LEU A 14 7.23 -20.46 3.15
C LEU A 14 8.01 -19.22 3.71
N VAL A 15 7.70 -18.81 4.96
CA VAL A 15 8.24 -17.60 5.66
C VAL A 15 9.59 -17.98 6.28
N GLU A 16 10.60 -17.12 6.12
CA GLU A 16 11.72 -17.03 7.06
C GLU A 16 11.46 -15.88 8.06
N PRO A 17 11.33 -16.16 9.38
CA PRO A 17 10.90 -15.19 10.41
C PRO A 17 11.82 -13.97 10.65
N GLU A 18 13.03 -13.95 10.09
CA GLU A 18 14.08 -13.02 10.51
C GLU A 18 14.04 -11.63 9.82
N ARG A 19 13.07 -11.39 8.92
CA ARG A 19 12.98 -10.15 8.12
C ARG A 19 11.83 -9.20 8.48
N MET A 20 11.14 -9.41 9.60
CA MET A 20 10.07 -8.51 10.03
C MET A 20 10.62 -7.25 10.70
N HIS A 21 10.41 -6.09 10.09
CA HIS A 21 10.44 -4.82 10.81
C HIS A 21 9.07 -4.62 11.49
N PRO A 22 9.03 -4.15 12.76
CA PRO A 22 7.77 -3.94 13.47
C PRO A 22 7.01 -2.77 12.82
N VAL A 23 6.04 -3.10 11.97
CA VAL A 23 5.03 -2.13 11.55
C VAL A 23 3.89 -2.20 12.56
N ASP A 24 3.51 -1.02 13.03
CA ASP A 24 2.33 -0.67 13.84
C ASP A 24 1.24 -1.76 13.79
N ASP A 25 1.17 -2.53 14.89
CA ASP A 25 0.44 -3.78 15.14
C ASP A 25 -1.07 -3.72 14.78
N HIS A 26 -1.63 -2.52 14.63
CA HIS A 26 -3.05 -2.30 14.35
C HIS A 26 -3.42 -2.54 12.87
N LEU A 27 -2.60 -2.07 11.93
CA LEU A 27 -2.79 -2.25 10.48
C LEU A 27 -2.79 -3.71 10.05
N VAL A 28 -1.98 -4.46 10.79
CA VAL A 28 -1.65 -5.86 10.64
C VAL A 28 -2.79 -6.75 11.14
N ARG A 29 -3.34 -6.44 12.33
CA ARG A 29 -4.42 -7.21 12.96
C ARG A 29 -5.81 -6.99 12.33
N VAL A 30 -6.10 -5.80 11.82
CA VAL A 30 -7.48 -5.45 11.40
C VAL A 30 -7.92 -6.15 10.11
N LYS A 31 -7.02 -6.66 9.25
CA LYS A 31 -7.40 -7.15 7.91
C LYS A 31 -7.09 -8.60 7.55
N HIS A 32 -6.66 -9.48 8.47
CA HIS A 32 -6.30 -10.88 8.11
C HIS A 32 -5.25 -10.95 6.98
N ILE A 33 -4.40 -9.94 6.84
CA ILE A 33 -3.46 -9.83 5.72
C ILE A 33 -2.16 -10.60 6.04
N GLU A 34 -1.75 -10.72 7.31
CA GLU A 34 -0.52 -11.48 7.64
C GLU A 34 -0.57 -12.96 7.25
N SER A 35 -1.74 -13.61 7.30
CA SER A 35 -1.83 -15.04 6.99
C SER A 35 -1.68 -15.35 5.50
N ILE A 36 -1.75 -14.34 4.62
CA ILE A 36 -1.72 -14.50 3.16
C ILE A 36 -0.49 -13.81 2.52
N TYR A 37 0.11 -12.82 3.19
CA TYR A 37 1.16 -11.96 2.61
C TYR A 37 2.38 -11.88 3.52
N ASP A 38 3.57 -11.88 2.91
CA ASP A 38 4.84 -12.10 3.64
C ASP A 38 5.37 -10.91 4.42
N VAL A 39 5.30 -9.71 3.83
CA VAL A 39 5.92 -8.52 4.41
C VAL A 39 5.15 -7.28 3.98
N LEU A 40 4.80 -6.43 4.95
CA LEU A 40 4.40 -5.05 4.70
C LEU A 40 5.66 -4.19 4.50
N ARG A 41 5.86 -3.70 3.29
CA ARG A 41 7.02 -2.85 2.95
C ARG A 41 6.58 -1.42 2.68
N TYR A 42 7.17 -0.46 3.37
CA TYR A 42 7.03 0.95 3.00
C TYR A 42 7.78 1.26 1.70
N VAL A 43 7.14 1.97 0.78
CA VAL A 43 7.65 2.23 -0.58
C VAL A 43 7.99 3.70 -0.79
N GLY A 44 7.21 4.59 -0.18
CA GLY A 44 7.40 6.03 -0.31
C GLY A 44 6.17 6.80 0.16
N SER A 45 6.22 8.11 -0.05
CA SER A 45 5.09 9.01 0.21
C SER A 45 4.74 9.77 -1.06
N ILE A 46 3.45 10.03 -1.24
CA ILE A 46 2.87 10.77 -2.38
C ILE A 46 2.01 11.89 -1.82
N GLU A 47 1.99 13.06 -2.46
CA GLU A 47 0.99 14.07 -2.11
C GLU A 47 -0.40 13.63 -2.57
N LEU A 48 -1.41 13.81 -1.72
CA LEU A 48 -2.79 13.49 -2.03
C LEU A 48 -3.26 14.13 -3.35
N GLU A 49 -2.77 15.34 -3.63
CA GLU A 49 -3.02 16.11 -4.84
C GLU A 49 -2.42 15.47 -6.11
N GLU A 50 -1.31 14.71 -5.98
CA GLU A 50 -0.73 13.96 -7.10
C GLU A 50 -1.59 12.74 -7.47
N LEU A 51 -2.16 12.06 -6.48
CA LEU A 51 -3.12 10.97 -6.71
C LEU A 51 -4.39 11.48 -7.39
N GLU A 52 -4.88 12.63 -6.96
CA GLU A 52 -6.06 13.29 -7.55
C GLU A 52 -5.81 13.66 -9.02
N LYS A 53 -4.68 14.31 -9.32
CA LYS A 53 -4.26 14.63 -10.71
C LYS A 53 -4.06 13.39 -11.58
N ALA A 54 -3.71 12.26 -10.97
CA ALA A 54 -3.53 10.99 -11.66
C ALA A 54 -4.85 10.21 -11.89
N GLY A 55 -6.00 10.81 -11.56
CA GLY A 55 -7.32 10.21 -11.80
C GLY A 55 -7.82 9.28 -10.70
N LEU A 56 -7.24 9.33 -9.50
CA LEU A 56 -7.62 8.50 -8.34
C LEU A 56 -8.52 9.26 -7.34
N SER A 57 -9.44 10.11 -7.82
CA SER A 57 -10.29 10.97 -6.98
C SER A 57 -11.12 10.19 -5.94
N ASP A 58 -11.73 9.06 -6.32
CA ASP A 58 -12.51 8.23 -5.37
C ASP A 58 -11.65 7.64 -4.24
N LEU A 59 -10.39 7.36 -4.53
CA LEU A 59 -9.43 6.89 -3.53
C LEU A 59 -9.02 8.03 -2.60
N VAL A 60 -8.80 9.22 -3.15
CA VAL A 60 -8.53 10.44 -2.38
C VAL A 60 -9.68 10.76 -1.43
N ASP A 61 -10.92 10.69 -1.90
CA ASP A 61 -12.11 10.92 -1.08
C ASP A 61 -12.26 9.89 0.04
N ARG A 62 -11.91 8.64 -0.22
CA ARG A 62 -11.85 7.60 0.83
C ARG A 62 -10.75 7.93 1.83
N LEU A 63 -9.53 8.23 1.37
CA LEU A 63 -8.42 8.59 2.24
C LEU A 63 -8.76 9.77 3.15
N ARG A 64 -9.36 10.84 2.63
CA ARG A 64 -9.79 12.01 3.43
C ARG A 64 -10.76 11.61 4.56
N ARG A 65 -11.62 10.61 4.34
CA ARG A 65 -12.62 10.15 5.33
C ARG A 65 -12.07 9.14 6.33
N THR A 66 -11.36 8.13 5.85
CA THR A 66 -10.95 6.97 6.66
C THR A 66 -9.51 7.06 7.16
N ARG A 67 -8.74 8.05 6.69
CA ARG A 67 -7.30 8.20 6.92
C ARG A 67 -6.41 7.09 6.37
N GLU A 68 -7.01 6.01 5.90
CA GLU A 68 -6.34 4.83 5.36
C GLU A 68 -7.19 4.14 4.29
N ALA A 69 -6.56 3.61 3.25
CA ALA A 69 -7.22 2.82 2.20
C ALA A 69 -6.36 1.63 1.77
N THR A 70 -7.00 0.48 1.48
CA THR A 70 -6.36 -0.70 0.89
C THR A 70 -6.82 -0.87 -0.54
N ILE A 71 -5.90 -1.16 -1.45
CA ILE A 71 -6.12 -1.22 -2.90
C ILE A 71 -5.60 -2.56 -3.42
N ASN A 72 -6.45 -3.26 -4.18
CA ASN A 72 -6.13 -4.46 -4.94
C ASN A 72 -6.49 -4.28 -6.44
N ASP A 73 -6.64 -3.02 -6.87
CA ASP A 73 -6.94 -2.69 -8.25
C ASP A 73 -5.65 -2.54 -9.05
N SER A 74 -5.49 -3.37 -10.09
CA SER A 74 -4.25 -3.42 -10.88
C SER A 74 -3.96 -2.12 -11.64
N ASN A 75 -5.00 -1.34 -12.02
CA ASN A 75 -4.79 -0.08 -12.74
C ASN A 75 -4.35 1.02 -11.78
N ALA A 76 -5.01 1.15 -10.61
CA ALA A 76 -4.63 2.08 -9.57
C ALA A 76 -3.21 1.81 -9.06
N ILE A 77 -2.82 0.53 -8.92
CA ILE A 77 -1.46 0.14 -8.54
C ILE A 77 -0.43 0.65 -9.56
N LYS A 78 -0.67 0.47 -10.87
CA LYS A 78 0.23 0.96 -11.93
C LYS A 78 0.36 2.49 -11.93
N ILE A 79 -0.74 3.19 -11.67
CA ILE A 79 -0.72 4.65 -11.57
C ILE A 79 0.15 5.08 -10.38
N ILE A 80 -0.05 4.49 -9.21
CA ILE A 80 0.73 4.75 -8.00
C ILE A 80 2.21 4.41 -8.21
N GLU A 81 2.51 3.30 -8.88
CA GLU A 81 3.87 2.90 -9.27
C GLU A 81 4.52 3.95 -10.18
N GLY A 82 3.78 4.47 -11.17
CA GLY A 82 4.23 5.52 -12.07
C GLY A 82 4.57 6.82 -11.34
N VAL A 83 3.73 7.23 -10.39
CA VAL A 83 3.99 8.41 -9.54
C VAL A 83 5.23 8.20 -8.68
N LEU A 84 5.43 6.99 -8.13
CA LEU A 84 6.58 6.63 -7.30
C LEU A 84 7.87 6.33 -8.08
N LYS A 85 7.85 6.40 -9.42
CA LYS A 85 8.99 6.15 -10.30
C LYS A 85 9.75 4.85 -9.94
N THR A 86 9.07 3.71 -10.11
CA THR A 86 9.60 2.32 -10.03
C THR A 86 10.18 1.90 -8.68
N ARG A 87 9.29 1.65 -7.71
CA ARG A 87 9.67 1.05 -6.40
C ARG A 87 8.80 -0.13 -5.97
N ILE A 88 7.81 -0.50 -6.80
CA ILE A 88 6.83 -1.55 -6.52
C ILE A 88 7.06 -2.69 -7.52
N PRO A 89 7.30 -3.93 -7.07
CA PRO A 89 7.43 -5.07 -7.98
C PRO A 89 6.07 -5.43 -8.63
N SER A 90 6.05 -5.74 -9.92
CA SER A 90 4.84 -6.02 -10.74
C SER A 90 4.14 -7.37 -10.44
N ASN A 91 4.42 -8.02 -9.30
CA ASN A 91 3.73 -9.24 -8.89
C ASN A 91 2.32 -8.93 -8.34
N THR A 92 1.57 -9.91 -7.84
CA THR A 92 0.33 -9.65 -7.09
C THR A 92 0.65 -8.83 -5.83
N VAL A 93 0.39 -7.52 -5.91
CA VAL A 93 0.68 -6.54 -4.87
C VAL A 93 -0.62 -5.95 -4.34
N TYR A 94 -0.70 -5.82 -3.02
CA TYR A 94 -1.75 -5.04 -2.36
C TYR A 94 -1.12 -3.78 -1.80
N ILE A 95 -1.74 -2.63 -2.06
CA ILE A 95 -1.24 -1.34 -1.55
C ILE A 95 -2.08 -0.93 -0.36
N VAL A 96 -1.42 -0.45 0.70
CA VAL A 96 -2.08 0.32 1.75
C VAL A 96 -1.56 1.74 1.73
N LEU A 97 -2.48 2.69 1.79
CA LEU A 97 -2.22 4.12 1.79
C LEU A 97 -2.66 4.70 3.13
N ARG A 98 -1.79 5.41 3.85
CA ARG A 98 -2.09 6.03 5.17
C ARG A 98 -1.72 7.50 5.17
N LEU A 99 -2.61 8.36 5.66
CA LEU A 99 -2.32 9.78 5.82
C LEU A 99 -1.40 10.07 7.01
N THR A 100 -0.41 10.93 6.78
CA THR A 100 0.51 11.47 7.80
C THR A 100 0.28 12.94 8.04
#